data_AF-A0A8C1V7M4-F1
#
_entry.id   AF-A0A8C1V7M4-F1
#
_cell.length_a   1.000
_cell.length_b   1.000
_cell.length_c   1.000
_cell.angle_alpha   90.00
_cell.angle_beta   90.00
_cell.angle_gamma   90.00
#
_symmetry.space_group_name_H-M   'P 1'
#
loop_
_entity.id
_entity.type
_entity.pdbx_description
1 polymer ?
#
loop_
_entity_poly.entity_id
_entity_poly.type
_entity_poly.pdbx_seq_one_letter_code
_entity_poly.pdbx_strand_id
1 'polypeptide(L)'
;MLLSAGLEDPHCKLEKLWLRDCGITDEGCAALASALRSNPSHLRQLDLTGNKLGNSGVKLLFDLKDDPRYKLETLDFCEYIII
;
A
#
# COMPACT_ATOMS: atom_id res chain seq x y z
N MET A 1 -3.66 -8.04 -8.28
CA MET A 1 -2.40 -8.72 -7.93
C MET A 1 -2.72 -9.78 -6.88
N LEU A 2 -2.09 -10.96 -6.88
CA LEU A 2 -2.44 -12.03 -5.91
C LEU A 2 -2.24 -11.60 -4.45
N LEU A 3 -1.27 -10.73 -4.18
CA LEU A 3 -1.00 -10.23 -2.83
C LEU A 3 -2.16 -9.42 -2.24
N SER A 4 -2.94 -8.70 -3.06
CA SER A 4 -4.07 -7.89 -2.55
C SER A 4 -5.15 -8.80 -1.95
N ALA A 5 -5.40 -9.96 -2.53
CA ALA A 5 -6.33 -10.95 -1.98
C ALA A 5 -5.91 -11.47 -0.60
N GLY A 6 -4.59 -11.61 -0.35
CA GLY A 6 -4.09 -12.00 0.96
C GLY A 6 -4.23 -10.88 2.01
N LEU A 7 -4.19 -9.61 1.60
CA LEU A 7 -4.42 -8.47 2.49
C LEU A 7 -5.92 -8.27 2.80
N GLU A 8 -6.80 -8.67 1.88
CA GLU A 8 -8.26 -8.67 2.07
C GLU A 8 -8.72 -9.73 3.10
N ASP A 9 -7.92 -10.76 3.37
CA ASP A 9 -8.24 -11.79 4.36
C ASP A 9 -8.32 -11.16 5.77
N PRO A 10 -9.48 -11.24 6.46
CA PRO A 10 -9.65 -10.68 7.81
C PRO A 10 -8.74 -11.31 8.88
N HIS A 11 -8.13 -12.47 8.58
CA HIS A 11 -7.15 -13.13 9.44
C HIS A 11 -5.71 -12.73 9.12
N CYS A 12 -5.48 -11.88 8.11
CA CYS A 12 -4.17 -11.36 7.77
C CYS A 12 -3.64 -10.45 8.88
N LYS A 13 -2.57 -10.89 9.54
CA LYS A 13 -1.89 -10.17 10.63
C LYS A 13 -0.55 -9.59 10.19
N LEU A 14 -0.35 -9.41 8.89
CA LEU A 14 0.91 -8.90 8.37
C LEU A 14 1.10 -7.44 8.81
N GLU A 15 2.20 -7.17 9.52
CA GLU A 15 2.50 -5.81 10.01
C GLU A 15 3.45 -5.05 9.09
N LYS A 16 4.30 -5.76 8.34
CA LYS A 16 5.32 -5.17 7.46
C LYS A 16 5.31 -5.86 6.12
N LEU A 17 5.35 -5.07 5.06
CA LEU A 17 5.35 -5.56 3.69
C LEU A 17 6.39 -4.79 2.86
N TRP A 18 7.34 -5.52 2.30
CA TRP A 18 8.37 -4.96 1.42
C TRP A 18 8.14 -5.46 0.00
N LEU A 19 7.87 -4.54 -0.91
CA LEU A 19 7.63 -4.77 -2.34
C LEU A 19 8.63 -4.00 -3.19
N ARG A 20 9.83 -3.81 -2.65
CA ARG A 20 10.90 -3.11 -3.34
C ARG A 20 11.23 -3.77 -4.68
N ASP A 21 11.37 -2.97 -5.73
CA ASP A 21 11.76 -3.41 -7.08
C ASP A 21 10.86 -4.55 -7.65
N CYS A 22 9.59 -4.63 -7.23
CA CYS A 22 8.65 -5.70 -7.60
C CYS A 22 7.85 -5.42 -8.89
N GLY A 23 8.13 -4.33 -9.60
CA GLY A 23 7.38 -3.94 -10.80
C GLY A 23 5.95 -3.50 -10.51
N ILE A 24 5.69 -2.96 -9.32
CA ILE A 24 4.38 -2.40 -8.95
C ILE A 24 4.09 -1.17 -9.83
N THR A 25 2.86 -1.09 -10.31
CA THR A 25 2.31 0.04 -11.09
C THR A 25 1.24 0.77 -10.29
N ASP A 26 0.69 1.86 -10.85
CA ASP A 26 -0.43 2.58 -10.23
C ASP A 26 -1.67 1.70 -10.03
N GLU A 27 -1.94 0.78 -10.95
CA GLU A 27 -3.01 -0.23 -10.78
C GLU A 27 -2.71 -1.16 -9.60
N GLY A 28 -1.43 -1.51 -9.40
CA GLY A 28 -0.98 -2.25 -8.23
C GLY A 28 -1.22 -1.50 -6.93
N CYS A 29 -0.91 -0.20 -6.90
CA CYS A 29 -1.20 0.67 -5.75
C CYS A 29 -2.71 0.79 -5.49
N ALA A 30 -3.53 0.91 -6.53
CA ALA A 30 -4.99 0.93 -6.38
C ALA A 30 -5.52 -0.38 -5.78
N ALA A 31 -5.00 -1.53 -6.22
CA ALA A 31 -5.36 -2.82 -5.66
C ALA A 31 -4.92 -2.96 -4.19
N LEU A 32 -3.71 -2.50 -3.84
CA LEU A 32 -3.25 -2.45 -2.44
C LEU A 32 -4.16 -1.56 -1.59
N ALA A 33 -4.49 -0.36 -2.08
CA ALA A 33 -5.35 0.57 -1.36
C ALA A 33 -6.76 -0.01 -1.14
N SER A 34 -7.33 -0.67 -2.15
CA SER A 34 -8.62 -1.36 -2.03
C SER A 34 -8.57 -2.48 -0.99
N ALA A 35 -7.53 -3.31 -1.01
CA ALA A 35 -7.38 -4.41 -0.06
C ALA A 35 -7.24 -3.91 1.39
N LEU A 36 -6.40 -2.90 1.60
CA LEU A 36 -6.25 -2.24 2.89
C LEU A 36 -7.55 -1.57 3.35
N ARG A 37 -8.41 -1.12 2.41
CA ARG A 37 -9.76 -0.60 2.73
C ARG A 37 -10.75 -1.66 3.14
N SER A 38 -10.75 -2.79 2.45
CA SER A 38 -11.66 -3.90 2.73
C SER A 38 -11.37 -4.54 4.08
N ASN A 39 -10.09 -4.62 4.44
CA ASN A 39 -9.65 -5.14 5.71
C ASN A 39 -8.69 -4.12 6.34
N PRO A 40 -9.14 -3.30 7.31
CA PRO A 40 -8.27 -2.36 8.02
C PRO A 40 -7.19 -3.14 8.74
N SER A 41 -6.11 -3.35 8.00
CA SER A 41 -5.16 -4.42 8.30
C SER A 41 -4.25 -4.03 9.46
N HIS A 42 -3.54 -5.03 9.97
CA HIS A 42 -2.45 -4.82 10.92
C HIS A 42 -1.21 -4.18 10.28
N LEU A 43 -1.24 -3.87 8.98
CA LEU A 43 -0.08 -3.34 8.27
C LEU A 43 0.27 -1.93 8.75
N ARG A 44 1.50 -1.81 9.24
CA ARG A 44 2.08 -0.56 9.77
C ARG A 44 3.15 -0.01 8.86
N GLN A 45 3.82 -0.86 8.07
CA GLN A 45 4.93 -0.47 7.21
C GLN A 45 4.77 -1.07 5.81
N LEU A 46 4.83 -0.21 4.79
CA LEU A 46 4.80 -0.59 3.39
C LEU A 46 5.96 0.08 2.64
N ASP A 47 6.86 -0.73 2.09
CA ASP A 47 7.96 -0.26 1.23
C ASP A 47 7.67 -0.60 -0.23
N LEU A 48 7.57 0.43 -1.07
CA LEU A 48 7.38 0.37 -2.52
C LEU A 48 8.55 1.02 -3.29
N THR A 49 9.70 1.23 -2.65
CA THR A 49 10.89 1.80 -3.29
C THR A 49 11.32 0.99 -4.52
N GLY A 50 11.94 1.63 -5.50
CA GLY A 50 12.36 0.95 -6.74
C GLY A 50 11.23 0.59 -7.72
N ASN A 51 9.96 0.85 -7.38
CA ASN A 51 8.85 0.68 -8.32
C ASN A 51 8.62 1.94 -9.18
N LYS A 52 8.05 1.74 -10.38
CA LYS A 52 7.71 2.81 -11.32
C LYS A 52 6.30 3.33 -11.04
N LEU A 53 6.15 4.00 -9.89
CA LEU A 53 4.87 4.56 -9.46
C LEU A 53 4.70 5.99 -9.98
N GLY A 54 3.47 6.35 -10.33
CA GLY A 54 3.03 7.70 -10.58
C GLY A 54 2.40 8.35 -9.34
N ASN A 55 2.15 9.66 -9.43
CA ASN A 55 1.52 10.42 -8.34
C ASN A 55 0.12 9.90 -8.00
N SER A 56 -0.64 9.42 -9.01
CA SER A 56 -1.98 8.87 -8.80
C SER A 56 -1.98 7.63 -7.91
N GLY A 57 -1.10 6.66 -8.19
CA GLY A 57 -1.01 5.43 -7.41
C GLY A 57 -0.62 5.69 -5.96
N VAL A 58 0.39 6.54 -5.73
CA VAL A 58 0.86 6.85 -4.38
C VAL A 58 -0.17 7.67 -3.61
N LYS A 59 -0.85 8.62 -4.26
CA LYS A 59 -1.92 9.40 -3.62
C LYS A 59 -3.02 8.50 -3.06
N LEU A 60 -3.43 7.45 -3.79
CA LEU A 60 -4.44 6.50 -3.31
C LEU A 60 -4.05 5.78 -2.01
N LEU A 61 -2.75 5.52 -1.81
CA LEU A 61 -2.20 4.93 -0.59
C LEU A 61 -2.01 5.97 0.50
N PHE A 62 -1.63 7.19 0.15
CA PHE A 62 -1.47 8.30 1.09
C PHE A 62 -2.81 8.71 1.71
N ASP A 63 -3.86 8.81 0.89
CA ASP A 63 -5.23 9.14 1.32
C ASP A 63 -5.82 8.09 2.30
N LEU A 64 -5.18 6.92 2.47
CA LEU A 64 -5.57 5.96 3.52
C LEU A 64 -5.26 6.47 4.93
N LYS A 65 -4.28 7.38 5.07
CA LYS A 65 -3.90 7.96 6.37
C LYS A 65 -5.01 8.82 6.98
N ASP A 66 -5.90 9.36 6.14
CA ASP A 66 -7.04 10.16 6.60
C ASP A 66 -8.18 9.29 7.17
N ASP A 67 -8.17 7.98 6.93
CA ASP A 67 -9.16 7.08 7.51
C ASP A 67 -8.68 6.58 8.89
N PRO A 68 -9.43 6.85 9.97
CA PRO A 68 -9.02 6.55 11.35
C PRO A 68 -8.90 5.05 11.65
N ARG A 69 -9.36 4.18 10.74
CA ARG A 69 -9.29 2.72 10.90
C ARG A 69 -7.91 2.16 10.51
N TYR A 70 -7.05 2.95 9.88
CA TYR A 70 -5.78 2.51 9.34
C TYR A 70 -4.65 2.79 10.31
N LYS A 71 -3.69 1.87 10.32
CA LYS A 71 -2.53 1.92 11.20
C LYS A 71 -1.23 2.03 10.42
N LEU A 72 -1.30 2.45 9.15
CA LEU A 72 -0.13 2.61 8.32
C LEU A 72 0.69 3.80 8.83
N GLU A 73 1.81 3.49 9.47
CA GLU A 73 2.72 4.46 10.08
C GLU A 73 3.76 4.93 9.08
N THR A 74 4.27 4.01 8.25
CA THR A 74 5.34 4.27 7.30
C THR A 74 4.95 3.77 5.91
N LEU A 75 5.10 4.65 4.92
CA LEU A 75 4.90 4.37 3.51
C LEU A 75 6.12 4.92 2.77
N ASP A 76 6.98 4.02 2.28
CA ASP A 76 8.21 4.36 1.57
C ASP A 76 8.01 4.16 0.06
N PHE A 77 8.39 5.15 -0.74
CA PHE A 77 8.34 5.12 -2.21
C PHE A 77 9.47 6.00 -2.78
N CYS A 78 9.70 5.93 -4.10
CA CYS A 78 10.78 6.67 -4.77
C CYS A 78 10.63 8.21 -4.62
N GLU A 79 11.75 8.91 -4.41
CA GLU A 79 11.84 10.34 -4.05
C GLU A 79 11.29 11.34 -5.09
N TYR A 80 10.88 10.89 -6.28
CA TYR A 80 10.42 11.76 -7.36
C TYR A 80 8.90 11.96 -7.41
N ILE A 81 8.17 11.40 -6.45
CA ILE A 81 6.71 11.41 -6.43
C ILE A 81 6.24 12.57 -5.57
N ILE A 82 5.43 13.45 -6.18
CA ILE A 82 4.84 14.62 -5.51
C ILE A 82 3.39 14.22 -5.16
N ILE A 83 3.14 14.03 -3.87
CA ILE A 83 1.83 13.69 -3.27
C ILE A 83 1.06 14.93 -2.89
#